data_AF-A0A7V3JSS7-F1
#
_entry.id   AF-A0A7V3JSS7-F1
#
_cell.length_a   1.000
_cell.length_b   1.000
_cell.length_c   1.000
_cell.angle_alpha   90.00
_cell.angle_beta   90.00
_cell.angle_gamma   90.00
#
_symmetry.space_group_name_H-M   'P 1'
#
loop_
_entity.id
_entity.type
_entity.pdbx_description
1 polymer ?
#
loop_
_entity_poly.entity_id
_entity_poly.type
_entity_poly.pdbx_seq_one_letter_code
_entity_poly.pdbx_strand_id
1 'polypeptide(L)'
;MSSFYPFGHSYEIVLKWMHNEYMPQQIVKSIKYASEDRILKEANALIELARIVFYTIEDEQGKVIEEFAQKLSPFIIYHWEGSFTLRRSFINSLSAYYNTGFTLLRCALDMLFQGLFFQCLSQKSFRERGLNQKVQKFKEVVKLVNQLNNYLKRNTEEIEELKKDPIHIFNIIEKIIREPRPECRGMYIQLAEWGLFYLYDEPINMLFKLYRKLAYNAHENIGTTDIGRAVKEGKEIFEFPNSILPKSLNEFLEDYHKVIDIWAVGTLNILRLMLPEDHVKRKFQKLQKHSLFEAAQLSGEKNFSFKNT
;
A
#
# COMPACT_ATOMS: atom_id res chain seq x y z
N MET A 1 -29.71 -2.87 42.47
CA MET A 1 -28.38 -2.22 42.61
C MET A 1 -27.39 -3.01 41.79
N SER A 2 -27.15 -2.59 40.54
CA SER A 2 -26.14 -3.19 39.66
C SER A 2 -24.81 -2.51 39.93
N SER A 3 -23.84 -3.25 40.47
CA SER A 3 -22.47 -2.78 40.61
C SER A 3 -21.84 -2.68 39.22
N PHE A 4 -21.70 -1.45 38.72
CA PHE A 4 -20.80 -1.14 37.61
C PHE A 4 -19.37 -1.53 38.05
N TYR A 5 -18.74 -2.48 37.34
CA TYR A 5 -17.31 -2.70 37.45
C TYR A 5 -16.58 -1.42 36.99
N PRO A 6 -15.51 -0.99 37.69
CA PRO A 6 -14.86 0.28 37.40
C PRO A 6 -14.03 0.16 36.11
N PHE A 7 -14.42 0.91 35.08
CA PHE A 7 -13.68 1.06 33.81
C PHE A 7 -12.21 1.50 33.96
N GLY A 8 -11.77 1.92 35.16
CA GLY A 8 -10.39 2.35 35.41
C GLY A 8 -9.35 1.23 35.34
N HIS A 9 -9.67 0.01 35.80
CA HIS A 9 -8.67 -1.06 35.86
C HIS A 9 -8.40 -1.71 34.49
N SER A 10 -9.44 -1.87 33.67
CA SER A 10 -9.28 -2.36 32.29
C SER A 10 -8.53 -1.35 31.43
N TYR A 11 -8.77 -0.05 31.62
CA TYR A 11 -8.05 1.00 30.89
C TYR A 11 -6.54 1.03 31.24
N GLU A 12 -6.18 0.94 32.51
CA GLU A 12 -4.78 0.86 32.94
C GLU A 12 -4.08 -0.40 32.44
N ILE A 13 -4.77 -1.55 32.46
CA ILE A 13 -4.27 -2.81 31.89
C ILE A 13 -4.02 -2.66 30.39
N VAL A 14 -4.96 -2.08 29.65
CA VAL A 14 -4.84 -1.84 28.20
C VAL A 14 -3.72 -0.84 27.90
N LEU A 15 -3.61 0.27 28.64
CA LEU A 15 -2.50 1.21 28.46
C LEU A 15 -1.15 0.58 28.76
N LYS A 16 -1.08 -0.23 29.82
CA LYS A 16 0.12 -1.00 30.16
C LYS A 16 0.45 -2.01 29.08
N TRP A 17 -0.55 -2.70 28.51
CA TRP A 17 -0.36 -3.58 27.35
C TRP A 17 0.12 -2.81 26.13
N MET A 18 -0.51 -1.69 25.76
CA MET A 18 -0.08 -0.86 24.63
C MET A 18 1.35 -0.33 24.79
N HIS A 19 1.69 0.19 25.98
CA HIS A 19 3.06 0.63 26.28
C HIS A 19 4.05 -0.54 26.19
N ASN A 20 3.62 -1.74 26.61
CA ASN A 20 4.40 -2.97 26.54
C ASN A 20 4.33 -3.68 25.17
N GLU A 21 3.44 -3.32 24.25
CA GLU A 21 3.37 -3.94 22.92
C GLU A 21 4.29 -3.20 21.96
N TYR A 22 4.36 -1.87 22.07
CA TYR A 22 5.24 -1.08 21.21
C TYR A 22 6.71 -1.09 21.69
N MET A 23 6.98 -1.55 22.91
CA MET A 23 8.32 -1.78 23.47
C MET A 23 9.37 -0.74 23.05
N PRO A 24 9.29 0.53 23.51
CA PRO A 24 10.22 1.58 23.09
C PRO A 24 11.69 1.20 23.23
N GLN A 25 12.03 0.42 24.26
CA GLN A 25 13.38 -0.11 24.47
C GLN A 25 13.81 -1.09 23.36
N GLN A 26 12.90 -1.92 22.84
CA GLN A 26 13.18 -2.82 21.72
C GLN A 26 13.35 -2.05 20.43
N ILE A 27 12.54 -1.01 20.19
CA ILE A 27 12.72 -0.13 19.05
C ILE A 27 14.12 0.50 19.07
N VAL A 28 14.57 1.03 20.22
CA VAL A 28 15.93 1.58 20.37
C VAL A 28 17.00 0.53 20.10
N LYS A 29 16.82 -0.72 20.58
CA LYS A 29 17.76 -1.83 20.30
C LYS A 29 17.78 -2.16 18.80
N SER A 30 16.63 -2.29 18.15
CA SER A 30 16.50 -2.54 16.71
C SER A 30 17.17 -1.47 15.87
N ILE A 31 17.00 -0.19 16.24
CA ILE A 31 17.68 0.95 15.61
C ILE A 31 19.20 0.77 15.67
N LYS A 32 19.73 0.42 16.85
CA LYS A 32 21.18 0.17 17.00
C LYS A 32 21.66 -1.00 16.15
N TYR A 33 20.87 -2.08 16.03
CA TYR A 33 21.24 -3.25 15.23
C TYR A 33 21.21 -2.99 13.72
N ALA A 34 20.19 -2.30 13.21
CA ALA A 34 19.98 -2.09 11.78
C ALA A 34 20.73 -0.87 11.21
N SER A 35 21.48 -0.15 12.05
CA SER A 35 21.97 1.22 11.87
C SER A 35 20.85 2.27 11.89
N GLU A 36 21.10 3.37 12.60
CA GLU A 36 20.18 4.50 12.72
C GLU A 36 19.85 5.11 11.36
N ASP A 37 20.86 5.25 10.50
CA ASP A 37 20.71 5.81 9.15
C ASP A 37 19.72 5.00 8.30
N ARG A 38 19.79 3.66 8.35
CA ARG A 38 18.87 2.82 7.58
C ARG A 38 17.44 2.97 8.09
N ILE A 39 17.23 2.92 9.41
CA ILE A 39 15.88 3.08 9.98
C ILE A 39 15.32 4.47 9.68
N LEU A 40 16.14 5.51 9.82
CA LEU A 40 15.77 6.88 9.52
C LEU A 40 15.40 7.04 8.03
N LYS A 41 16.16 6.41 7.13
CA LYS A 41 15.85 6.39 5.69
C LYS A 41 14.47 5.78 5.42
N GLU A 42 14.20 4.58 5.95
CA GLU A 42 12.90 3.92 5.74
C GLU A 42 11.73 4.70 6.37
N ALA A 43 11.95 5.29 7.55
CA ALA A 43 10.94 6.12 8.22
C ALA A 43 10.62 7.40 7.44
N ASN A 44 11.65 8.10 6.96
CA ASN A 44 11.48 9.28 6.12
C ASN A 44 10.78 8.91 4.81
N ALA A 45 11.15 7.77 4.22
CA ALA A 45 10.52 7.29 3.02
C ALA A 45 9.01 7.05 3.21
N LEU A 46 8.62 6.38 4.29
CA LEU A 46 7.21 6.22 4.66
C LEU A 46 6.49 7.57 4.82
N ILE A 47 7.10 8.55 5.49
CA ILE A 47 6.49 9.87 5.74
C ILE A 47 6.25 10.60 4.41
N GLU A 48 7.24 10.63 3.53
CA GLU A 48 7.14 11.25 2.22
C GLU A 48 6.10 10.55 1.35
N LEU A 49 6.09 9.22 1.34
CA LEU A 49 5.09 8.41 0.67
C LEU A 49 3.67 8.73 1.17
N ALA A 50 3.47 8.75 2.49
CA ALA A 50 2.17 9.06 3.09
C ALA A 50 1.68 10.47 2.71
N ARG A 51 2.61 11.44 2.59
CA ARG A 51 2.30 12.84 2.29
C ARG A 51 2.09 13.13 0.82
N ILE A 52 2.66 12.36 -0.10
CA ILE A 52 2.74 12.74 -1.52
C ILE A 52 1.37 13.02 -2.14
N VAL A 53 0.36 12.21 -1.82
CA VAL A 53 -0.99 12.37 -2.38
C VAL A 53 -1.61 13.67 -1.87
N PHE A 54 -1.55 13.92 -0.56
CA PHE A 54 -2.08 15.15 0.05
C PHE A 54 -1.37 16.39 -0.45
N TYR A 55 -0.04 16.35 -0.51
CA TYR A 55 0.76 17.45 -1.05
C TYR A 55 0.43 17.78 -2.51
N THR A 56 0.05 16.76 -3.29
CA THR A 56 -0.30 16.93 -4.71
C THR A 56 -1.72 17.45 -4.88
N ILE A 57 -2.64 17.23 -3.95
CA ILE A 57 -3.99 17.82 -4.01
C ILE A 57 -4.07 19.20 -3.35
N GLU A 58 -3.00 19.70 -2.76
CA GLU A 58 -2.94 21.05 -2.18
C GLU A 58 -2.43 22.09 -3.20
N ASP A 59 -2.87 23.34 -3.07
CA ASP A 59 -2.30 24.48 -3.79
C ASP A 59 -0.97 24.95 -3.18
N GLU A 60 -0.50 26.15 -3.53
CA GLU A 60 0.75 26.72 -3.01
C GLU A 60 0.60 27.29 -1.58
N GLN A 61 -0.64 27.50 -1.13
CA GLN A 61 -1.00 27.99 0.19
C GLN A 61 -1.34 26.84 1.16
N GLY A 62 -1.31 25.59 0.70
CA GLY A 62 -1.68 24.41 1.48
C GLY A 62 -3.18 24.17 1.56
N LYS A 63 -3.99 24.83 0.73
CA LYS A 63 -5.44 24.57 0.66
C LYS A 63 -5.71 23.45 -0.34
N VAL A 64 -6.62 22.55 0.03
CA VAL A 64 -7.04 21.44 -0.84
C VAL A 64 -7.74 21.96 -2.09
N ILE A 65 -7.28 21.50 -3.25
CA ILE A 65 -7.89 21.66 -4.57
C ILE A 65 -8.96 20.58 -4.69
N GLU A 66 -10.22 20.96 -4.46
CA GLU A 66 -11.36 20.02 -4.39
C GLU A 66 -11.49 19.14 -5.63
N GLU A 67 -11.26 19.69 -6.82
CA GLU A 67 -11.28 18.93 -8.07
C GLU A 67 -10.28 17.76 -8.05
N PHE A 68 -9.05 17.99 -7.57
CA PHE A 68 -8.01 16.96 -7.53
C PHE A 68 -8.31 15.92 -6.46
N ALA A 69 -8.80 16.36 -5.29
CA ALA A 69 -9.22 15.47 -4.22
C ALA A 69 -10.38 14.57 -4.67
N GLN A 70 -11.40 15.12 -5.33
CA GLN A 70 -12.52 14.36 -5.90
C GLN A 70 -12.03 13.38 -6.95
N LYS A 71 -11.17 13.82 -7.87
CA LYS A 71 -10.66 12.96 -8.96
C LYS A 71 -9.87 11.76 -8.46
N LEU A 72 -9.17 11.90 -7.34
CA LEU A 72 -8.33 10.87 -6.72
C LEU A 72 -9.00 10.16 -5.53
N SER A 73 -10.27 10.47 -5.24
CA SER A 73 -10.93 10.01 -4.01
C SER A 73 -10.95 8.48 -3.83
N PRO A 74 -11.15 7.63 -4.87
CA PRO A 74 -10.97 6.19 -4.71
C PRO A 74 -9.58 5.79 -4.24
N PHE A 75 -8.54 6.40 -4.80
CA PHE A 75 -7.17 6.10 -4.43
C PHE A 75 -6.82 6.60 -3.03
N ILE A 76 -7.25 7.82 -2.68
CA ILE A 76 -6.93 8.48 -1.39
C ILE A 76 -7.32 7.60 -0.20
N ILE A 77 -8.50 6.97 -0.23
CA ILE A 77 -8.99 6.12 0.87
C ILE A 77 -8.03 4.96 1.14
N TYR A 78 -7.68 4.21 0.08
CA TYR A 78 -6.77 3.08 0.19
C TYR A 78 -5.34 3.52 0.49
N HIS A 79 -4.91 4.67 -0.06
CA HIS A 79 -3.59 5.22 0.20
C HIS A 79 -3.43 5.60 1.68
N TRP A 80 -4.43 6.25 2.26
CA TRP A 80 -4.45 6.60 3.67
C TRP A 80 -4.35 5.35 4.55
N GLU A 81 -5.32 4.45 4.48
CA GLU A 81 -5.34 3.21 5.28
C GLU A 81 -4.10 2.35 5.06
N GLY A 82 -3.65 2.30 3.81
CA GLY A 82 -2.44 1.63 3.38
C GLY A 82 -1.18 2.15 4.06
N SER A 83 -0.98 3.48 4.06
CA SER A 83 0.18 4.12 4.70
C SER A 83 0.19 3.93 6.23
N PHE A 84 -0.97 3.96 6.90
CA PHE A 84 -1.07 3.65 8.33
C PHE A 84 -0.75 2.18 8.62
N THR A 85 -1.18 1.28 7.75
CA THR A 85 -0.88 -0.16 7.85
C THR A 85 0.61 -0.41 7.63
N LEU A 86 1.23 0.28 6.68
CA LEU A 86 2.67 0.24 6.44
C LEU A 86 3.48 0.79 7.62
N ARG A 87 3.01 1.86 8.27
CA ARG A 87 3.60 2.37 9.52
C ARG A 87 3.55 1.33 10.64
N ARG A 88 2.38 0.70 10.83
CA ARG A 88 2.20 -0.34 11.86
C ARG A 88 3.08 -1.55 11.59
N SER A 89 3.18 -1.98 10.33
CA SER A 89 4.10 -3.04 9.89
C SER A 89 5.54 -2.74 10.31
N PHE A 90 6.03 -1.54 10.02
CA PHE A 90 7.37 -1.10 10.37
C PHE A 90 7.61 -1.15 11.88
N ILE A 91 6.71 -0.53 12.66
CA ILE A 91 6.83 -0.48 14.12
C ILE A 91 6.85 -1.90 14.72
N ASN A 92 5.95 -2.78 14.29
CA ASN A 92 5.90 -4.17 14.79
C ASN A 92 7.22 -4.90 14.55
N SER A 93 7.83 -4.74 13.38
CA SER A 93 9.13 -5.35 13.09
C SER A 93 10.25 -4.82 14.00
N LEU A 94 10.25 -3.52 14.32
CA LEU A 94 11.21 -2.89 15.23
C LEU A 94 11.02 -3.34 16.69
N SER A 95 9.82 -3.78 17.04
CA SER A 95 9.49 -4.36 18.34
C SER A 95 9.68 -5.89 18.39
N ALA A 96 10.34 -6.48 17.38
CA ALA A 96 10.59 -7.93 17.22
C ALA A 96 9.34 -8.81 17.06
N TYR A 97 8.26 -8.24 16.51
CA TYR A 97 7.07 -8.97 16.03
C TYR A 97 7.11 -9.09 14.51
N TYR A 98 8.03 -9.90 13.99
CA TYR A 98 8.32 -9.96 12.55
C TYR A 98 7.16 -10.59 11.77
N ASN A 99 6.53 -11.64 12.30
CA ASN A 99 5.36 -12.25 11.65
C ASN A 99 4.22 -11.23 11.47
N THR A 100 3.89 -10.50 12.54
CA THR A 100 2.91 -9.40 12.50
C THR A 100 3.35 -8.31 11.52
N GLY A 101 4.64 -7.94 11.56
CA GLY A 101 5.24 -6.99 10.62
C GLY A 101 5.01 -7.40 9.15
N PHE A 102 5.37 -8.62 8.76
CA PHE A 102 5.20 -9.13 7.39
C PHE A 102 3.73 -9.26 6.99
N THR A 103 2.86 -9.70 7.90
CA THR A 103 1.41 -9.77 7.66
C THR A 103 0.85 -8.40 7.32
N LEU A 104 1.16 -7.39 8.13
CA LEU A 104 0.74 -6.01 7.89
C LEU A 104 1.39 -5.44 6.62
N LEU A 105 2.63 -5.81 6.30
CA LEU A 105 3.32 -5.38 5.08
C LEU A 105 2.59 -5.88 3.83
N ARG A 106 2.16 -7.15 3.84
CA ARG A 106 1.33 -7.74 2.79
C ARG A 106 -0.02 -7.01 2.68
N CYS A 107 -0.69 -6.78 3.81
CA CYS A 107 -1.97 -6.08 3.82
C CYS A 107 -1.85 -4.65 3.25
N ALA A 108 -0.77 -3.95 3.56
CA ALA A 108 -0.50 -2.63 2.97
C ALA A 108 -0.36 -2.75 1.44
N LEU A 109 0.42 -3.72 0.95
CA LEU A 109 0.58 -3.95 -0.50
C LEU A 109 -0.75 -4.32 -1.18
N ASP A 110 -1.61 -5.11 -0.52
CA ASP A 110 -2.97 -5.40 -1.00
C ASP A 110 -3.81 -4.11 -1.12
N MET A 111 -3.73 -3.22 -0.12
CA MET A 111 -4.44 -1.92 -0.14
C MET A 111 -3.94 -1.03 -1.28
N LEU A 112 -2.64 -0.98 -1.55
CA LEU A 112 -2.10 -0.26 -2.70
C LEU A 112 -2.72 -0.76 -4.01
N PHE A 113 -2.70 -2.08 -4.25
CA PHE A 113 -3.24 -2.63 -5.49
C PHE A 113 -4.74 -2.39 -5.61
N GLN A 114 -5.49 -2.53 -4.52
CA GLN A 114 -6.93 -2.23 -4.50
C GLN A 114 -7.20 -0.76 -4.82
N GLY A 115 -6.48 0.16 -4.18
CA GLY A 115 -6.61 1.60 -4.42
C GLY A 115 -6.33 1.96 -5.88
N LEU A 116 -5.19 1.51 -6.41
CA LEU A 116 -4.84 1.75 -7.81
C LEU A 116 -5.87 1.14 -8.77
N PHE A 117 -6.32 -0.08 -8.49
CA PHE A 117 -7.24 -0.81 -9.36
C PHE A 117 -8.61 -0.15 -9.40
N PHE A 118 -9.18 0.21 -8.24
CA PHE A 118 -10.47 0.89 -8.17
C PHE A 118 -10.41 2.33 -8.70
N GLN A 119 -9.29 3.03 -8.50
CA GLN A 119 -9.06 4.32 -9.15
C GLN A 119 -9.03 4.18 -10.68
N CYS A 120 -8.40 3.14 -11.23
CA CYS A 120 -8.44 2.90 -12.67
C CYS A 120 -9.86 2.56 -13.11
N LEU A 121 -10.57 1.68 -12.40
CA LEU A 121 -11.94 1.29 -12.73
C LEU A 121 -12.96 2.43 -12.61
N SER A 122 -12.71 3.49 -11.84
CA SER A 122 -13.57 4.68 -11.84
C SER A 122 -13.48 5.48 -13.15
N GLN A 123 -12.43 5.28 -13.94
CA GLN A 123 -12.20 5.96 -15.22
C GLN A 123 -12.70 5.16 -16.42
N LYS A 124 -13.39 5.83 -17.35
CA LYS A 124 -13.89 5.24 -18.60
C LYS A 124 -12.78 4.63 -19.45
N SER A 125 -11.66 5.35 -19.59
CA SER A 125 -10.53 4.96 -20.43
C SER A 125 -9.92 3.61 -20.03
N PHE A 126 -9.85 3.30 -18.74
CA PHE A 126 -9.33 2.01 -18.27
C PHE A 126 -10.36 0.88 -18.42
N ARG A 127 -11.65 1.16 -18.17
CA ARG A 127 -12.71 0.17 -18.37
C ARG A 127 -12.83 -0.27 -19.84
N GLU A 128 -12.68 0.66 -20.78
CA GLU A 128 -12.80 0.41 -22.23
C GLU A 128 -11.61 -0.34 -22.82
N ARG A 129 -10.41 -0.21 -22.23
CA ARG A 129 -9.22 -1.00 -22.63
C ARG A 129 -9.36 -2.50 -22.37
N GLY A 130 -10.29 -2.90 -21.51
CA GLY A 130 -10.55 -4.31 -21.20
C GLY A 130 -9.46 -4.97 -20.35
N LEU A 131 -9.67 -6.26 -20.07
CA LEU A 131 -8.75 -7.07 -19.27
C LEU A 131 -7.70 -7.78 -20.15
N ASN A 132 -6.48 -7.85 -19.65
CA ASN A 132 -5.39 -8.57 -20.31
C ASN A 132 -5.65 -10.08 -20.34
N GLN A 133 -5.13 -10.78 -21.38
CA GLN A 133 -5.27 -12.24 -21.51
C GLN A 133 -4.70 -13.01 -20.31
N LYS A 134 -3.59 -12.56 -19.71
CA LYS A 134 -3.00 -13.14 -18.50
C LYS A 134 -3.90 -13.01 -17.28
N VAL A 135 -4.83 -12.04 -17.27
CA VAL A 135 -5.80 -11.81 -16.19
C VAL A 135 -7.01 -12.73 -16.32
N GLN A 136 -7.28 -13.28 -17.52
CA GLN A 136 -8.46 -14.13 -17.77
C GLN A 136 -8.52 -15.39 -16.90
N LYS A 137 -7.37 -15.84 -16.37
CA LYS A 137 -7.31 -16.97 -15.43
C LYS A 137 -7.76 -16.63 -14.00
N PHE A 138 -7.90 -15.35 -13.65
CA PHE A 138 -8.37 -14.88 -12.34
C PHE A 138 -9.85 -14.54 -12.43
N LYS A 139 -10.68 -15.57 -12.22
CA LYS A 139 -12.13 -15.52 -12.47
C LYS A 139 -12.83 -14.42 -11.68
N GLU A 140 -12.35 -14.10 -10.48
CA GLU A 140 -12.91 -13.10 -9.58
C GLU A 140 -12.72 -11.68 -10.14
N VAL A 141 -11.52 -11.37 -10.66
CA VAL A 141 -11.24 -10.06 -11.29
C VAL A 141 -12.03 -9.92 -12.58
N VAL A 142 -12.09 -10.99 -13.39
CA VAL A 142 -12.87 -11.02 -14.63
C VAL A 142 -14.36 -10.83 -14.34
N LYS A 143 -14.89 -11.55 -13.35
CA LYS A 143 -16.30 -11.45 -12.91
C LYS A 143 -16.61 -10.04 -12.45
N LEU A 144 -15.77 -9.45 -11.59
CA LEU A 144 -15.93 -8.08 -11.12
C LEU A 144 -16.03 -7.08 -12.27
N VAL A 145 -15.04 -7.06 -13.17
CA VAL A 145 -15.00 -6.07 -14.26
C VAL A 145 -16.16 -6.27 -15.23
N ASN A 146 -16.52 -7.52 -15.54
CA ASN A 146 -17.67 -7.81 -16.39
C ASN A 146 -19.00 -7.38 -15.74
N GLN A 147 -19.17 -7.65 -14.45
CA GLN A 147 -20.36 -7.21 -13.71
C GLN A 147 -20.44 -5.69 -13.66
N LEU A 148 -19.34 -5.00 -13.40
CA LEU A 148 -19.26 -3.54 -13.40
C LEU A 148 -19.65 -2.98 -14.77
N ASN A 149 -19.04 -3.48 -15.84
CA ASN A 149 -19.32 -3.00 -17.19
C ASN A 149 -20.77 -3.27 -17.61
N ASN A 150 -21.33 -4.43 -17.25
CA ASN A 150 -22.73 -4.76 -17.53
C ASN A 150 -23.70 -3.89 -16.71
N TYR A 151 -23.36 -3.58 -15.46
CA TYR A 151 -24.14 -2.69 -14.61
C TYR A 151 -24.17 -1.28 -15.19
N LEU A 152 -23.00 -0.72 -15.53
CA LEU A 152 -22.90 0.62 -16.11
C LEU A 152 -23.60 0.74 -17.47
N LYS A 153 -23.56 -0.31 -18.30
CA LYS A 153 -24.30 -0.34 -19.58
C LYS A 153 -25.82 -0.27 -19.42
N ARG A 154 -26.35 -0.77 -18.29
CA ARG A 154 -27.79 -0.79 -18.01
C ARG A 154 -28.27 0.42 -17.23
N ASN A 155 -27.36 1.13 -16.56
CA ASN A 155 -27.64 2.26 -15.68
C ASN A 155 -26.74 3.42 -16.09
N THR A 156 -27.08 4.08 -17.20
CA THR A 156 -26.23 5.13 -17.79
C THR A 156 -26.08 6.36 -16.89
N GLU A 157 -27.04 6.62 -16.02
CA GLU A 157 -27.00 7.63 -14.97
C GLU A 157 -25.83 7.42 -13.99
N GLU A 158 -25.49 6.16 -13.68
CA GLU A 158 -24.36 5.82 -12.81
C GLU A 158 -23.01 6.19 -13.47
N ILE A 159 -22.96 6.27 -14.81
CA ILE A 159 -21.78 6.76 -15.54
C ILE A 159 -21.60 8.27 -15.34
N GLU A 160 -22.69 9.04 -15.35
CA GLU A 160 -22.63 10.49 -15.12
C GLU A 160 -22.25 10.79 -13.66
N GLU A 161 -22.78 10.03 -12.70
CA GLU A 161 -22.34 10.13 -11.30
C GLU A 161 -20.85 9.80 -11.14
N LEU A 162 -20.33 8.74 -11.78
CA LEU A 162 -18.89 8.42 -11.74
C LEU A 162 -17.99 9.52 -12.34
N LYS A 163 -18.47 10.26 -13.34
CA LYS A 163 -17.71 11.38 -13.92
C LYS A 163 -17.63 12.55 -12.94
N LYS A 164 -18.70 12.78 -12.19
CA LYS A 164 -18.79 13.86 -11.20
C LYS A 164 -18.08 13.50 -9.89
N ASP A 165 -18.25 12.28 -9.42
CA ASP A 165 -17.74 11.79 -8.16
C ASP A 165 -17.17 10.36 -8.30
N PRO A 166 -15.85 10.23 -8.57
CA PRO A 166 -15.22 8.94 -8.75
C PRO A 166 -15.33 7.99 -7.54
N ILE A 167 -15.53 8.50 -6.31
CA ILE A 167 -15.71 7.65 -5.11
C ILE A 167 -16.95 6.76 -5.21
N HIS A 168 -17.92 7.18 -6.03
CA HIS A 168 -19.17 6.47 -6.28
C HIS A 168 -18.96 5.07 -6.87
N ILE A 169 -17.75 4.78 -7.37
CA ILE A 169 -17.36 3.43 -7.77
C ILE A 169 -17.54 2.42 -6.63
N PHE A 170 -17.34 2.81 -5.37
CA PHE A 170 -17.53 1.90 -4.24
C PHE A 170 -19.01 1.57 -4.00
N ASN A 171 -19.90 2.55 -4.15
CA ASN A 171 -21.35 2.32 -4.09
C ASN A 171 -21.78 1.31 -5.16
N ILE A 172 -21.23 1.42 -6.37
CA ILE A 172 -21.52 0.48 -7.47
C ILE A 172 -20.94 -0.91 -7.15
N ILE A 173 -19.68 -0.96 -6.69
CA ILE A 173 -19.01 -2.20 -6.33
C ILE A 173 -19.80 -2.97 -5.26
N GLU A 174 -20.29 -2.29 -4.22
CA GLU A 174 -21.11 -2.89 -3.16
C GLU A 174 -22.44 -3.46 -3.68
N LYS A 175 -23.05 -2.84 -4.70
CA LYS A 175 -24.26 -3.36 -5.33
C LYS A 175 -24.01 -4.62 -6.16
N ILE A 176 -22.85 -4.73 -6.81
CA ILE A 176 -22.56 -5.81 -7.78
C ILE A 176 -21.77 -6.98 -7.18
N ILE A 177 -20.94 -6.75 -6.16
CA ILE A 177 -20.18 -7.79 -5.48
C ILE A 177 -21.03 -8.39 -4.36
N ARG A 178 -21.47 -9.64 -4.54
CA ARG A 178 -22.09 -10.47 -3.49
C ARG A 178 -21.14 -11.52 -2.90
N GLU A 179 -19.90 -11.57 -3.38
CA GLU A 179 -18.95 -12.67 -3.20
C GLU A 179 -17.58 -12.12 -2.73
N PRO A 180 -16.64 -12.99 -2.29
CA PRO A 180 -15.38 -12.52 -1.71
C PRO A 180 -14.59 -11.61 -2.65
N ARG A 181 -13.84 -10.67 -2.05
CA ARG A 181 -12.99 -9.71 -2.76
C ARG A 181 -12.06 -10.42 -3.74
N PRO A 182 -11.82 -9.86 -4.95
CA PRO A 182 -10.97 -10.52 -5.93
C PRO A 182 -9.54 -10.72 -5.42
N GLU A 183 -8.88 -11.78 -5.89
CA GLU A 183 -7.49 -12.04 -5.58
C GLU A 183 -6.59 -10.90 -6.09
N CYS A 184 -5.75 -10.34 -5.20
CA CYS A 184 -4.82 -9.25 -5.52
C CYS A 184 -3.88 -9.58 -6.70
N ARG A 185 -3.64 -10.87 -6.96
CA ARG A 185 -2.81 -11.33 -8.07
C ARG A 185 -3.33 -10.90 -9.43
N GLY A 186 -4.63 -11.04 -9.67
CA GLY A 186 -5.23 -10.57 -10.92
C GLY A 186 -5.16 -9.05 -11.05
N MET A 187 -5.30 -8.33 -9.92
CA MET A 187 -5.24 -6.87 -9.89
C MET A 187 -3.85 -6.34 -10.27
N TYR A 188 -2.77 -6.80 -9.63
CA TYR A 188 -1.44 -6.25 -9.94
C TYR A 188 -0.95 -6.59 -11.35
N ILE A 189 -1.38 -7.74 -11.91
CA ILE A 189 -1.10 -8.07 -13.31
C ILE A 189 -1.81 -7.06 -14.21
N GLN A 190 -3.09 -6.78 -13.95
CA GLN A 190 -3.82 -5.79 -14.73
C GLN A 190 -3.23 -4.38 -14.61
N LEU A 191 -2.83 -3.98 -13.40
CA LEU A 191 -2.17 -2.69 -13.15
C LEU A 191 -0.84 -2.56 -13.90
N ALA A 192 -0.02 -3.61 -13.91
CA ALA A 192 1.23 -3.63 -14.67
C ALA A 192 0.98 -3.47 -16.18
N GLU A 193 -0.03 -4.15 -16.72
CA GLU A 193 -0.43 -4.07 -18.14
C GLU A 193 -1.05 -2.70 -18.48
N TRP A 194 -1.71 -2.05 -17.52
CA TRP A 194 -2.14 -0.66 -17.62
C TRP A 194 -1.01 0.37 -17.48
N GLY A 195 0.24 -0.10 -17.29
CA GLY A 195 1.44 0.74 -17.28
C GLY A 195 1.71 1.40 -15.93
N LEU A 196 1.06 1.01 -14.83
CA LEU A 196 1.27 1.64 -13.52
C LEU A 196 2.65 1.31 -12.92
N PHE A 197 3.35 0.32 -13.47
CA PHE A 197 4.65 -0.16 -13.01
C PHE A 197 5.69 -0.20 -14.13
N TYR A 198 5.58 0.66 -15.15
CA TYR A 198 6.44 0.66 -16.33
C TYR A 198 7.95 0.90 -16.05
N LEU A 199 8.29 1.35 -14.84
CA LEU A 199 9.68 1.57 -14.41
C LEU A 199 10.46 0.29 -14.15
N TYR A 200 9.76 -0.83 -14.02
CA TYR A 200 10.37 -2.13 -13.88
C TYR A 200 10.34 -2.82 -15.25
N ASP A 201 11.45 -3.45 -15.65
CA ASP A 201 11.52 -4.18 -16.92
C ASP A 201 10.57 -5.39 -16.95
N GLU A 202 10.44 -6.09 -15.82
CA GLU A 202 9.54 -7.23 -15.65
C GLU A 202 8.63 -7.05 -14.42
N PRO A 203 7.67 -6.10 -14.46
CA PRO A 203 6.91 -5.70 -13.29
C PRO A 203 6.09 -6.87 -12.73
N ILE A 204 5.49 -7.68 -13.61
CA ILE A 204 4.68 -8.85 -13.20
C ILE A 204 5.53 -9.88 -12.44
N ASN A 205 6.74 -10.20 -12.92
CA ASN A 205 7.60 -11.19 -12.28
C ASN A 205 8.12 -10.69 -10.93
N MET A 206 8.51 -9.42 -10.87
CA MET A 206 8.94 -8.77 -9.63
C MET A 206 7.81 -8.78 -8.60
N LEU A 207 6.61 -8.31 -8.96
CA LEU A 207 5.44 -8.26 -8.08
C LEU A 207 5.03 -9.67 -7.62
N PHE A 208 5.06 -10.66 -8.52
CA PHE A 208 4.78 -12.04 -8.16
C PHE A 208 5.76 -12.61 -7.14
N LYS A 209 7.07 -12.39 -7.31
CA LYS A 209 8.10 -12.85 -6.38
C LYS A 209 7.92 -12.21 -5.00
N LEU A 210 7.74 -10.90 -4.95
CA LEU A 210 7.54 -10.18 -3.69
C LEU A 210 6.25 -10.64 -3.00
N TYR A 211 5.12 -10.66 -3.72
CA TYR A 211 3.84 -11.07 -3.17
C TYR A 211 3.87 -12.50 -2.61
N ARG A 212 4.51 -13.42 -3.33
CA ARG A 212 4.69 -14.81 -2.88
C ARG A 212 5.53 -14.86 -1.59
N LYS A 213 6.61 -14.08 -1.50
CA LYS A 213 7.45 -14.02 -0.30
C LYS A 213 6.69 -13.46 0.90
N LEU A 214 5.93 -12.38 0.72
CA LEU A 214 5.10 -11.80 1.77
C LEU A 214 3.97 -12.75 2.21
N ALA A 215 3.32 -13.42 1.26
CA ALA A 215 2.29 -14.42 1.55
C ALA A 215 2.86 -15.63 2.32
N TYR A 216 4.06 -16.08 1.96
CA TYR A 216 4.74 -17.16 2.69
C TYR A 216 5.03 -16.77 4.14
N ASN A 217 5.41 -15.52 4.40
CA ASN A 217 5.59 -15.03 5.76
C ASN A 217 4.27 -14.91 6.53
N ALA A 218 3.24 -14.33 5.90
CA ALA A 218 1.94 -14.08 6.53
C ALA A 218 1.11 -15.34 6.84
N HIS A 219 1.39 -16.48 6.19
CA HIS A 219 0.70 -17.75 6.45
C HIS A 219 1.37 -18.59 7.56
N GLU A 220 2.21 -17.96 8.38
CA GLU A 220 2.75 -18.57 9.61
C GLU A 220 3.34 -19.96 9.42
N ASN A 221 4.10 -20.16 8.33
CA ASN A 221 4.91 -21.36 8.20
C ASN A 221 5.79 -21.48 9.44
N ILE A 222 6.03 -22.70 9.93
CA ILE A 222 6.73 -22.93 11.21
C ILE A 222 8.03 -22.09 11.29
N GLY A 223 8.76 -22.00 10.18
CA GLY A 223 10.01 -21.23 10.09
C GLY A 223 9.88 -19.72 9.86
N THR A 224 8.68 -19.16 9.73
CA THR A 224 8.41 -17.70 9.59
C THR A 224 7.68 -17.11 10.78
N THR A 225 7.17 -17.95 11.70
CA THR A 225 6.73 -17.50 13.04
C THR A 225 7.87 -16.85 13.81
N ASP A 226 7.57 -15.96 14.76
CA ASP A 226 8.61 -15.31 15.56
C ASP A 226 9.42 -16.33 16.38
N ILE A 227 8.77 -17.37 16.91
CA ILE A 227 9.44 -18.50 17.58
C ILE A 227 10.36 -19.25 16.59
N GLY A 228 9.85 -19.58 15.40
CA GLY A 228 10.65 -20.25 14.38
C GLY A 228 11.85 -19.44 13.91
N ARG A 229 11.71 -18.11 13.82
CA ARG A 229 12.80 -17.18 13.53
C ARG A 229 13.82 -17.15 14.66
N ALA A 230 13.37 -17.08 15.91
CA ALA A 230 14.24 -17.12 17.09
C ALA A 230 15.07 -18.41 17.15
N VAL A 231 14.45 -19.58 16.93
CA VAL A 231 15.15 -20.87 16.86
C VAL A 231 16.20 -20.88 15.75
N LYS A 232 15.86 -20.40 14.54
CA LYS A 232 16.80 -20.32 13.40
C LYS A 232 17.98 -19.38 13.64
N GLU A 233 17.78 -18.35 14.44
CA GLU A 233 18.82 -17.37 14.78
C GLU A 233 19.54 -17.70 16.10
N GLY A 234 19.25 -18.85 16.71
CA GLY A 234 19.89 -19.31 17.94
C GLY A 234 19.56 -18.44 19.14
N LYS A 235 18.33 -17.93 19.22
CA LYS A 235 17.84 -17.08 20.31
C LYS A 235 16.88 -17.83 21.23
N GLU A 236 16.82 -17.40 22.48
CA GLU A 236 15.91 -17.94 23.49
C GLU A 236 14.45 -17.57 23.13
N ILE A 237 13.57 -18.56 23.14
CA ILE A 237 12.16 -18.42 22.72
C ILE A 237 11.25 -17.95 23.86
N PHE A 238 11.70 -18.08 25.11
CA PHE A 238 10.97 -17.66 26.30
C PHE A 238 11.44 -16.32 26.87
N GLU A 239 12.34 -15.61 26.18
CA GLU A 239 12.81 -14.30 26.61
C GLU A 239 11.72 -13.24 26.42
N PHE A 240 11.45 -12.46 27.49
CA PHE A 240 10.55 -11.31 27.43
C PHE A 240 11.27 -10.03 27.88
N PRO A 241 11.23 -8.93 27.10
CA PRO A 241 10.67 -8.85 25.75
C PRO A 241 11.48 -9.66 24.72
N ASN A 242 10.84 -10.06 23.61
CA ASN A 242 11.44 -10.89 22.55
C ASN A 242 12.83 -10.38 22.14
N SER A 243 13.77 -11.30 21.96
CA SER A 243 15.10 -11.00 21.44
C SER A 243 15.02 -10.36 20.04
N ILE A 244 15.81 -9.31 19.79
CA ILE A 244 15.97 -8.79 18.43
C ILE A 244 16.67 -9.87 17.59
N LEU A 245 16.12 -10.12 16.40
CA LEU A 245 16.57 -11.12 15.45
C LEU A 245 17.19 -10.40 14.24
N PRO A 246 18.52 -10.19 14.19
CA PRO A 246 19.14 -9.33 13.18
C PRO A 246 18.89 -9.78 11.74
N LYS A 247 18.86 -11.10 11.47
CA LYS A 247 18.61 -11.59 10.09
C LYS A 247 17.17 -11.33 9.69
N SER A 248 16.22 -11.62 10.59
CA SER A 248 14.79 -11.35 10.36
C SER A 248 14.49 -9.87 10.21
N LEU A 249 15.12 -9.00 11.01
CA LEU A 249 14.99 -7.56 10.89
C LEU A 249 15.53 -7.07 9.54
N ASN A 250 16.71 -7.52 9.13
CA ASN A 250 17.28 -7.14 7.83
C ASN A 250 16.43 -7.63 6.65
N GLU A 251 15.95 -8.88 6.70
CA GLU A 251 15.03 -9.44 5.71
C GLU A 251 13.76 -8.59 5.59
N PHE A 252 13.17 -8.21 6.74
CA PHE A 252 11.99 -7.37 6.78
C PHE A 252 12.27 -6.01 6.16
N LEU A 253 13.35 -5.32 6.56
CA LEU A 253 13.70 -4.00 6.05
C LEU A 253 13.95 -4.00 4.53
N GLU A 254 14.51 -5.08 3.97
CA GLU A 254 14.68 -5.22 2.52
C GLU A 254 13.35 -5.36 1.78
N ASP A 255 12.41 -6.14 2.31
CA ASP A 255 11.09 -6.29 1.70
C ASP A 255 10.23 -5.04 1.91
N TYR A 256 10.36 -4.39 3.07
CA TYR A 256 9.72 -3.13 3.39
C TYR A 256 10.11 -2.03 2.39
N HIS A 257 11.41 -1.90 2.14
CA HIS A 257 11.95 -0.96 1.15
C HIS A 257 11.36 -1.21 -0.24
N LYS A 258 11.33 -2.47 -0.71
CA LYS A 258 10.73 -2.82 -2.01
C LYS A 258 9.24 -2.48 -2.07
N VAL A 259 8.50 -2.67 -0.99
CA VAL A 259 7.07 -2.29 -0.94
C VAL A 259 6.92 -0.77 -1.03
N ILE A 260 7.75 -0.01 -0.32
CA ILE A 260 7.78 1.46 -0.44
C ILE A 260 8.08 1.89 -1.87
N ASP A 261 9.08 1.30 -2.53
CA ASP A 261 9.43 1.64 -3.91
C ASP A 261 8.26 1.36 -4.87
N ILE A 262 7.63 0.20 -4.77
CA ILE A 262 6.46 -0.16 -5.59
C ILE A 262 5.31 0.81 -5.33
N TRP A 263 5.08 1.17 -4.07
CA TRP A 263 4.05 2.14 -3.68
C TRP A 263 4.34 3.52 -4.26
N ALA A 264 5.57 4.00 -4.12
CA ALA A 264 5.99 5.28 -4.68
C ALA A 264 5.77 5.29 -6.19
N VAL A 265 6.23 4.27 -6.91
CA VAL A 265 6.04 4.16 -8.37
C VAL A 265 4.55 4.14 -8.75
N GLY A 266 3.74 3.31 -8.08
CA GLY A 266 2.31 3.23 -8.33
C GLY A 266 1.59 4.57 -8.07
N THR A 267 1.91 5.21 -6.95
CA THR A 267 1.36 6.53 -6.57
C THR A 267 1.77 7.62 -7.56
N LEU A 268 3.05 7.72 -7.92
CA LEU A 268 3.53 8.71 -8.88
C LEU A 268 2.84 8.57 -10.24
N ASN A 269 2.66 7.33 -10.69
CA ASN A 269 2.06 7.04 -11.99
C ASN A 269 0.55 7.33 -11.99
N ILE A 270 -0.18 6.97 -10.92
CA ILE A 270 -1.60 7.32 -10.84
C ILE A 270 -1.80 8.83 -10.73
N LEU A 271 -0.94 9.55 -10.00
CA LEU A 271 -1.00 11.01 -9.93
C LEU A 271 -0.79 11.64 -11.31
N ARG A 272 0.21 11.18 -12.08
CA ARG A 272 0.46 11.65 -13.46
C ARG A 272 -0.69 11.34 -14.41
N LEU A 273 -1.36 10.20 -14.23
CA LEU A 273 -2.50 9.80 -15.07
C LEU A 273 -3.76 10.61 -14.75
N MET A 274 -3.94 10.99 -13.49
CA MET A 274 -5.17 11.64 -13.03
C MET A 274 -5.07 13.16 -12.99
N LEU A 275 -3.89 13.75 -12.81
CA LEU A 275 -3.74 15.20 -12.61
C LEU A 275 -2.98 15.87 -13.77
N PRO A 276 -3.11 17.20 -13.93
CA PRO A 276 -2.37 17.94 -14.96
C PRO A 276 -0.86 17.74 -14.83
N GLU A 277 -0.18 17.42 -15.93
CA GLU A 277 1.23 17.07 -15.94
C GLU A 277 2.13 18.15 -15.33
N ASP A 278 1.89 19.42 -15.66
CA ASP A 278 2.65 20.56 -15.13
C ASP A 278 2.47 20.73 -13.62
N HIS A 279 1.27 20.42 -13.10
CA HIS A 279 1.02 20.46 -11.66
C HIS A 279 1.84 19.39 -10.94
N VAL A 280 1.77 18.16 -11.43
CA VAL A 280 2.48 17.02 -10.88
C VAL A 280 4.00 17.22 -10.96
N LYS A 281 4.53 17.68 -12.11
CA LYS A 281 5.95 18.01 -12.28
C LYS A 281 6.44 19.05 -11.28
N ARG A 282 5.71 20.16 -11.10
CA ARG A 282 6.09 21.22 -10.15
C ARG A 282 6.12 20.72 -8.71
N LYS A 283 5.11 19.95 -8.29
CA LYS A 283 5.06 19.35 -6.95
C LYS A 283 6.22 18.37 -6.75
N PHE A 284 6.53 17.56 -7.76
CA PHE A 284 7.62 16.58 -7.65
C PHE A 284 9.01 17.22 -7.65
N GLN A 285 9.26 18.28 -8.41
CA GLN A 285 10.53 19.01 -8.33
C GLN A 285 10.80 19.56 -6.92
N LYS A 286 9.75 19.93 -6.18
CA LYS A 286 9.88 20.36 -4.77
C LYS A 286 10.19 19.18 -3.84
N LEU A 287 9.62 18.01 -4.11
CA LEU A 287 9.87 16.77 -3.37
C LEU A 287 11.22 16.10 -3.73
N GLN A 288 11.76 16.32 -4.94
CA GLN A 288 13.03 15.76 -5.42
C GLN A 288 14.26 16.17 -4.59
N LYS A 289 14.12 17.12 -3.65
CA LYS A 289 15.14 17.39 -2.62
C LYS A 289 15.22 16.28 -1.56
N HIS A 290 14.41 15.23 -1.67
CA HIS A 290 14.31 14.13 -0.73
C HIS A 290 14.66 12.77 -1.37
N SER A 291 15.34 11.91 -0.60
CA SER A 291 16.06 10.70 -1.03
C SER A 291 15.23 9.60 -1.72
N LEU A 292 13.90 9.62 -1.61
CA LEU A 292 13.02 8.63 -2.25
C LEU A 292 12.94 8.74 -3.77
N PHE A 293 13.16 9.95 -4.31
CA PHE A 293 12.78 10.26 -5.69
C PHE A 293 13.94 10.20 -6.68
N GLU A 294 15.16 9.90 -6.24
CA GLU A 294 16.31 9.71 -7.13
C GLU A 294 16.07 8.54 -8.10
N ALA A 295 15.43 7.45 -7.65
CA ALA A 295 15.07 6.31 -8.50
C ALA A 295 13.95 6.66 -9.51
N ALA A 296 13.01 7.53 -9.13
CA ALA A 296 11.97 8.00 -10.04
C ALA A 296 12.51 9.01 -11.09
N GLN A 297 13.62 9.69 -10.80
CA GLN A 297 14.21 10.72 -11.65
C GLN A 297 14.89 10.14 -12.91
N LEU A 298 15.54 8.97 -12.81
CA LEU A 298 16.13 8.24 -13.95
C LEU A 298 15.10 7.82 -15.02
N SER A 299 13.81 7.96 -14.73
CA SER A 299 12.73 7.59 -15.65
C SER A 299 12.05 8.76 -16.37
N GLY A 300 12.28 9.99 -15.91
CA GLY A 300 11.70 11.20 -16.52
C GLY A 300 12.32 11.59 -17.86
N GLU A 301 13.52 11.08 -18.17
CA GLU A 301 14.25 11.38 -19.42
C GLU A 301 13.85 10.46 -20.59
N LYS A 302 13.13 9.37 -20.34
CA LYS A 302 12.51 8.59 -21.43
C LYS A 302 11.21 9.26 -21.82
N ASN A 303 11.25 10.02 -22.92
CA ASN A 303 10.10 10.69 -23.54
C ASN A 303 8.80 9.89 -23.41
N PHE A 304 7.86 10.45 -22.66
CA PHE A 304 6.50 9.99 -22.52
C PHE A 304 5.74 10.31 -23.81
N SER A 305 5.91 9.51 -24.87
CA SER A 305 4.86 9.45 -25.89
C SER A 305 3.79 8.50 -25.35
N PHE A 306 2.73 9.03 -24.74
CA PHE A 306 1.46 8.33 -24.84
C PHE A 306 1.22 8.15 -26.33
N LYS A 307 1.40 6.94 -26.86
CA LYS A 307 0.73 6.59 -28.10
C LYS A 307 -0.75 6.71 -27.76
N ASN A 308 -1.37 7.79 -28.20
CA ASN A 308 -2.81 7.86 -28.37
C ASN A 308 -3.17 6.70 -29.32
N THR A 309 -3.54 5.56 -28.74
CA THR A 309 -4.13 4.42 -29.42
C THR A 309 -5.33 3.96 -28.61
#